data_AF-A0A2E7JC35-F1
#
_entry.id   AF-A0A2E7JC35-F1
#
_cell.length_a   1.000
_cell.length_b   1.000
_cell.length_c   1.000
_cell.angle_alpha   90.00
_cell.angle_beta   90.00
_cell.angle_gamma   90.00
#
_symmetry.space_group_name_H-M   'P 1'
#
loop_
_entity.id
_entity.type
_entity.pdbx_description
1 polymer ?
#
loop_
_entity_poly.entity_id
_entity_poly.type
_entity_poly.pdbx_seq_one_letter_code
_entity_poly.pdbx_strand_id
1 'polypeptide(L)'
;MMFRLYTLTLCLLLSLSLSASASDDHDHKHEQEHEHEHEHEHDSEAAEISASMASANGIKTAHASSGPVSTSLPVFATLVTPPQQEVRLSGRFPGLITDVRVAPGDTVTKGQSLASIESNESLSRYDLKSPISGVISDSHAAVGNLATSAPLFVIVDLSRLWLEIPVHPSQRQQISVGQQVTMPGDNLSTRIESIAPPAHGQSYWRARAQVANESGDLTPGEVTLTHITTAETSARVRVENRALQTHEGNTVVFVHHDGEYEARPVTTGARDANFTEITAGLNAGEEYVTANSYLIKADIGKSGAAHQH
;
A
#
# COMPACT_ATOMS: atom_id res chain seq x y z
N MET A 1 -36.68 -3.83 -38.55
CA MET A 1 -36.77 -5.11 -39.29
C MET A 1 -35.43 -5.83 -39.09
N MET A 2 -35.35 -7.07 -38.64
CA MET A 2 -36.39 -8.13 -38.55
C MET A 2 -36.25 -8.95 -37.25
N PHE A 3 -37.29 -9.72 -36.87
CA PHE A 3 -37.37 -10.51 -35.63
C PHE A 3 -36.95 -11.98 -35.84
N ARG A 4 -36.37 -12.61 -34.80
CA ARG A 4 -36.33 -14.06 -34.47
C ARG A 4 -35.61 -14.16 -33.10
N LEU A 5 -36.20 -14.58 -31.98
CA LEU A 5 -37.31 -15.51 -31.67
C LEU A 5 -36.98 -16.99 -31.92
N TYR A 6 -36.68 -17.70 -30.84
CA TYR A 6 -36.77 -19.16 -30.68
C TYR A 6 -37.17 -19.49 -29.23
N THR A 7 -37.91 -20.57 -29.03
CA THR A 7 -38.67 -20.86 -27.79
C THR A 7 -38.69 -22.34 -27.46
N LEU A 8 -38.78 -22.68 -26.16
CA LEU A 8 -39.07 -24.01 -25.59
C LEU A 8 -38.04 -25.11 -25.93
N THR A 9 -37.64 -25.97 -24.99
CA THR A 9 -38.51 -27.00 -24.41
C THR A 9 -38.24 -27.33 -22.93
N LEU A 10 -39.22 -28.00 -22.32
CA LEU A 10 -39.25 -28.52 -20.95
C LEU A 10 -39.05 -30.04 -20.96
N CYS A 11 -38.38 -30.61 -19.96
CA CYS A 11 -38.45 -32.05 -19.69
C CYS A 11 -38.36 -32.35 -18.19
N LEU A 12 -39.09 -33.36 -17.73
CA LEU A 12 -39.29 -33.79 -16.35
C LEU A 12 -39.37 -35.34 -16.34
N LEU A 13 -39.19 -35.94 -15.15
CA LEU A 13 -39.39 -37.35 -14.71
C LEU A 13 -38.04 -38.01 -14.28
N LEU A 14 -37.83 -38.68 -13.14
CA LEU A 14 -38.60 -39.24 -11.99
C LEU A 14 -38.58 -40.80 -11.96
N SER A 15 -38.32 -41.38 -10.77
CA SER A 15 -38.41 -42.82 -10.39
C SER A 15 -37.33 -43.75 -10.99
N LEU A 16 -36.96 -44.94 -10.46
CA LEU A 16 -37.23 -45.74 -9.22
C LEU A 16 -35.96 -46.66 -9.00
N SER A 17 -35.78 -47.69 -8.14
CA SER A 17 -36.53 -48.46 -7.12
C SER A 17 -35.61 -49.39 -6.29
N LEU A 18 -35.94 -49.64 -5.00
CA LEU A 18 -35.64 -50.88 -4.22
C LEU A 18 -34.14 -51.24 -3.93
N SER A 19 -33.76 -52.10 -2.96
CA SER A 19 -34.46 -53.08 -2.08
C SER A 19 -33.97 -53.04 -0.62
N ALA A 20 -34.55 -53.84 0.29
CA ALA A 20 -34.28 -53.85 1.73
C ALA A 20 -33.93 -55.25 2.31
N SER A 21 -33.41 -55.28 3.54
CA SER A 21 -33.49 -56.42 4.48
C SER A 21 -33.38 -55.95 5.93
N ALA A 22 -34.19 -56.52 6.83
CA ALA A 22 -33.98 -56.47 8.29
C ALA A 22 -33.02 -57.63 8.69
N SER A 23 -32.66 -57.93 9.95
CA SER A 23 -33.04 -57.45 11.30
C SER A 23 -31.99 -57.97 12.29
N ASP A 24 -31.77 -57.31 13.43
CA ASP A 24 -32.00 -57.96 14.73
C ASP A 24 -32.16 -56.94 15.88
N ASP A 25 -32.58 -57.42 17.05
CA ASP A 25 -32.89 -56.67 18.26
C ASP A 25 -31.65 -56.44 19.16
N HIS A 26 -31.63 -55.35 19.94
CA HIS A 26 -31.09 -55.32 21.30
C HIS A 26 -31.36 -53.99 22.05
N ASP A 27 -32.17 -54.09 23.10
CA ASP A 27 -32.40 -53.06 24.14
C ASP A 27 -31.10 -52.54 24.78
N HIS A 28 -30.95 -51.21 24.86
CA HIS A 28 -30.35 -50.52 26.00
C HIS A 28 -30.86 -49.06 26.12
N LYS A 29 -30.82 -48.54 27.36
CA LYS A 29 -31.32 -47.20 27.71
C LYS A 29 -30.38 -46.08 27.25
N HIS A 30 -30.95 -44.98 26.77
CA HIS A 30 -30.27 -43.68 26.82
C HIS A 30 -30.44 -43.05 28.21
N GLU A 31 -29.37 -43.05 28.99
CA GLU A 31 -29.18 -42.08 30.07
C GLU A 31 -28.64 -40.76 29.48
N GLN A 32 -28.65 -39.67 30.26
CA GLN A 32 -28.30 -38.34 29.76
C GLN A 32 -26.78 -38.19 29.65
N GLU A 33 -26.26 -38.17 28.43
CA GLU A 33 -24.89 -37.72 28.18
C GLU A 33 -24.84 -36.20 28.37
N HIS A 34 -24.14 -35.76 29.43
CA HIS A 34 -23.76 -34.36 29.59
C HIS A 34 -22.64 -34.05 28.61
N GLU A 35 -22.93 -33.22 27.59
CA GLU A 35 -21.90 -32.58 26.78
C GLU A 35 -21.07 -31.67 27.69
N HIS A 36 -19.88 -32.13 28.07
CA HIS A 36 -18.87 -31.28 28.69
C HIS A 36 -18.25 -30.40 27.60
N GLU A 37 -18.73 -29.16 27.49
CA GLU A 37 -18.03 -28.11 26.78
C GLU A 37 -16.65 -27.93 27.44
N HIS A 38 -15.60 -28.36 26.74
CA HIS A 38 -14.23 -28.07 27.15
C HIS A 38 -13.91 -26.61 26.84
N GLU A 39 -14.22 -25.72 27.80
CA GLU A 39 -13.55 -24.43 27.89
C GLU A 39 -12.05 -24.70 28.03
N HIS A 40 -11.29 -24.43 26.96
CA HIS A 40 -9.84 -24.45 27.01
C HIS A 40 -9.35 -23.21 27.76
N GLU A 41 -9.23 -23.32 29.09
CA GLU A 41 -8.35 -22.43 29.85
C GLU A 41 -6.93 -22.55 29.27
N HIS A 42 -6.48 -21.49 28.59
CA HIS A 42 -5.10 -21.37 28.15
C HIS A 42 -4.25 -20.94 29.34
N ASP A 43 -3.79 -21.92 30.12
CA ASP A 43 -2.76 -21.72 31.14
C ASP A 43 -1.58 -20.93 30.57
N SER A 44 -1.23 -19.82 31.21
CA SER A 44 -0.12 -18.96 30.78
C SER A 44 1.20 -19.50 31.34
N GLU A 45 2.05 -20.06 30.47
CA GLU A 45 3.38 -20.51 30.89
C GLU A 45 4.24 -19.32 31.37
N ALA A 46 4.61 -19.33 32.65
CA ALA A 46 5.49 -18.36 33.27
C ALA A 46 6.93 -18.88 33.42
N ALA A 47 7.91 -17.98 33.43
CA ALA A 47 9.27 -18.30 33.89
C ALA A 47 9.84 -17.20 34.80
N GLU A 48 10.50 -17.66 35.88
CA GLU A 48 11.11 -16.86 36.94
C GLU A 48 12.45 -16.22 36.51
N ILE A 49 12.48 -15.55 35.35
CA ILE A 49 13.67 -14.82 34.90
C ILE A 49 13.72 -13.46 35.62
N SER A 50 14.37 -13.45 36.79
CA SER A 50 14.58 -12.23 37.58
C SER A 50 15.03 -11.02 36.73
N ALA A 51 14.39 -9.86 36.97
CA ALA A 51 14.60 -8.62 36.22
C ALA A 51 16.07 -8.16 36.10
N SER A 52 16.95 -8.56 37.04
CA SER A 52 18.40 -8.30 36.98
C SER A 52 19.10 -9.12 35.89
N MET A 53 18.77 -10.40 35.74
CA MET A 53 19.25 -11.23 34.63
C MET A 53 18.64 -10.78 33.30
N ALA A 54 17.36 -10.39 33.26
CA ALA A 54 16.73 -9.87 32.06
C ALA A 54 17.44 -8.60 31.56
N SER A 55 17.67 -7.64 32.45
CA SER A 55 18.40 -6.40 32.16
C SER A 55 19.84 -6.67 31.68
N ALA A 56 20.56 -7.60 32.33
CA ALA A 56 21.92 -7.98 31.94
C ALA A 56 22.00 -8.64 30.55
N ASN A 57 20.93 -9.31 30.11
CA ASN A 57 20.80 -9.89 28.77
C ASN A 57 20.23 -8.90 27.73
N GLY A 58 20.09 -7.62 28.08
CA GLY A 58 19.62 -6.58 27.17
C GLY A 58 18.15 -6.70 26.78
N ILE A 59 17.34 -7.41 27.56
CA ILE A 59 15.88 -7.42 27.42
C ILE A 59 15.38 -5.99 27.63
N LYS A 60 14.49 -5.54 26.74
CA LYS A 60 13.86 -4.23 26.82
C LYS A 60 12.36 -4.38 26.95
N THR A 61 11.76 -3.45 27.68
CA THR A 61 10.32 -3.37 27.89
C THR A 61 9.75 -2.06 27.34
N ALA A 62 8.42 -2.00 27.24
CA ALA A 62 7.65 -0.79 27.02
C ALA A 62 6.26 -0.95 27.67
N HIS A 63 5.54 0.15 27.88
CA HIS A 63 4.19 0.11 28.43
C HIS A 63 3.13 0.04 27.32
N ALA A 64 2.15 -0.83 27.51
CA ALA A 64 0.97 -0.97 26.68
C ALA A 64 0.19 0.36 26.68
N SER A 65 0.02 0.98 25.52
CA SER A 65 -0.49 2.36 25.41
C SER A 65 -1.64 2.45 24.41
N SER A 66 -2.42 3.53 24.48
CA SER A 66 -3.42 3.85 23.46
C SER A 66 -2.83 4.62 22.29
N GLY A 67 -3.57 4.71 21.19
CA GLY A 67 -3.26 5.59 20.07
C GLY A 67 -3.67 5.03 18.71
N PRO A 68 -3.47 5.78 17.63
CA PRO A 68 -3.84 5.34 16.28
C PRO A 68 -3.01 4.11 15.86
N VAL A 69 -3.66 3.21 15.13
CA VAL A 69 -3.04 2.14 14.36
C VAL A 69 -3.62 2.21 12.95
N SER A 70 -2.77 2.49 11.97
CA SER A 70 -3.17 2.80 10.58
C SER A 70 -2.97 1.62 9.65
N THR A 71 -4.04 0.85 9.40
CA THR A 71 -4.04 -0.19 8.35
C THR A 71 -3.74 0.45 7.00
N SER A 72 -2.76 -0.10 6.29
CA SER A 72 -2.37 0.40 4.95
C SER A 72 -2.34 -0.69 3.89
N LEU A 73 -2.62 -0.29 2.66
CA LEU A 73 -2.61 -1.12 1.46
C LEU A 73 -1.37 -0.76 0.63
N PRO A 74 -0.38 -1.66 0.49
CA PRO A 74 0.77 -1.44 -0.38
C PRO A 74 0.35 -1.53 -1.85
N VAL A 75 0.72 -0.52 -2.65
CA VAL A 75 0.46 -0.45 -4.09
C VAL A 75 1.64 0.19 -4.81
N PHE A 76 2.00 -0.36 -5.97
CA PHE A 76 2.93 0.29 -6.89
C PHE A 76 2.23 1.44 -7.62
N ALA A 77 2.91 2.57 -7.73
CA ALA A 77 2.42 3.78 -8.38
C ALA A 77 3.48 4.34 -9.32
N THR A 78 3.05 5.07 -10.34
CA THR A 78 3.96 5.70 -11.31
C THR A 78 3.96 7.21 -11.15
N LEU A 79 5.15 7.80 -11.06
CA LEU A 79 5.32 9.25 -11.10
C LEU A 79 5.12 9.75 -12.54
N VAL A 80 4.22 10.71 -12.76
CA VAL A 80 3.91 11.24 -14.09
C VAL A 80 3.83 12.77 -14.09
N THR A 81 4.30 13.40 -15.16
CA THR A 81 4.16 14.85 -15.36
C THR A 81 2.69 15.21 -15.56
N PRO A 82 2.11 16.16 -14.81
CA PRO A 82 0.75 16.63 -15.05
C PRO A 82 0.63 17.26 -16.45
N PRO A 83 -0.42 16.96 -17.25
CA PRO A 83 -0.53 17.46 -18.64
C PRO A 83 -0.54 18.99 -18.79
N GLN A 84 -0.80 19.73 -17.73
CA GLN A 84 -0.75 21.20 -17.68
C GLN A 84 0.68 21.76 -17.51
N GLN A 85 1.65 20.91 -17.14
CA GLN A 85 3.06 21.24 -16.94
C GLN A 85 3.95 20.81 -18.12
N GLU A 86 3.39 20.17 -19.14
CA GLU A 86 4.09 19.78 -20.37
C GLU A 86 3.62 20.63 -21.57
N VAL A 87 4.55 21.23 -22.32
CA VAL A 87 4.23 22.00 -23.53
C VAL A 87 5.06 21.53 -24.72
N ARG A 88 4.36 21.03 -25.75
CA ARG A 88 4.91 20.79 -27.10
C ARG A 88 4.87 22.09 -27.90
N LEU A 89 6.02 22.53 -28.40
CA LEU A 89 6.20 23.83 -29.02
C LEU A 89 6.63 23.69 -30.50
N SER A 90 5.70 23.96 -31.42
CA SER A 90 5.92 23.96 -32.88
C SER A 90 6.25 25.37 -33.40
N GLY A 91 6.76 25.47 -34.64
CA GLY A 91 6.88 26.74 -35.34
C GLY A 91 5.51 27.38 -35.60
N ARG A 92 5.37 28.70 -35.41
CA ARG A 92 4.11 29.43 -35.66
C ARG A 92 3.78 29.52 -37.17
N PHE A 93 4.81 29.63 -37.99
CA PHE A 93 4.75 29.65 -39.46
C PHE A 93 5.83 28.72 -40.00
N PRO A 94 5.58 27.93 -41.07
CA PRO A 94 6.60 27.11 -41.70
C PRO A 94 7.79 27.95 -42.17
N GLY A 95 9.01 27.47 -41.95
CA GLY A 95 10.20 28.28 -42.16
C GLY A 95 11.51 27.57 -41.90
N LEU A 96 12.62 28.14 -42.39
CA LEU A 96 13.95 27.58 -42.17
C LEU A 96 14.40 27.84 -40.71
N ILE A 97 14.90 26.81 -40.02
CA ILE A 97 15.52 26.98 -38.69
C ILE A 97 16.92 27.57 -38.89
N THR A 98 17.11 28.80 -38.44
CA THR A 98 18.36 29.58 -38.65
C THR A 98 19.29 29.59 -37.45
N ASP A 99 18.77 29.29 -36.25
CA ASP A 99 19.52 29.23 -34.99
C ASP A 99 18.76 28.33 -33.99
N VAL A 100 19.50 27.61 -33.14
CA VAL A 100 19.00 26.72 -32.06
C VAL A 100 19.88 26.92 -30.83
N ARG A 101 19.26 27.27 -29.70
CA ARG A 101 19.94 27.85 -28.52
C ARG A 101 19.88 26.97 -27.28
N VAL A 102 19.19 25.82 -27.36
CA VAL A 102 18.97 24.88 -26.24
C VAL A 102 18.98 23.43 -26.75
N ALA A 103 19.37 22.52 -25.87
CA ALA A 103 19.39 21.07 -26.04
C ALA A 103 18.52 20.36 -24.98
N PRO A 104 18.17 19.07 -25.17
CA PRO A 104 17.53 18.28 -24.11
C PRO A 104 18.36 18.26 -22.83
N GLY A 105 17.70 18.47 -21.68
CA GLY A 105 18.33 18.66 -20.37
C GLY A 105 18.52 20.13 -19.97
N ASP A 106 18.48 21.08 -20.90
CA ASP A 106 18.62 22.50 -20.55
C ASP A 106 17.42 23.02 -19.76
N THR A 107 17.71 23.79 -18.69
CA THR A 107 16.69 24.55 -17.97
C THR A 107 16.41 25.87 -18.69
N VAL A 108 15.12 26.17 -18.91
CA VAL A 108 14.65 27.35 -19.61
C VAL A 108 13.64 28.14 -18.80
N THR A 109 13.63 29.45 -19.01
CA THR A 109 12.70 30.39 -18.38
C THR A 109 11.58 30.82 -19.33
N LYS A 110 10.42 31.16 -18.79
CA LYS A 110 9.30 31.71 -19.57
C LYS A 110 9.73 32.98 -20.33
N GLY A 111 9.59 32.95 -21.66
CA GLY A 111 10.00 34.02 -22.56
C GLY A 111 11.42 33.89 -23.13
N GLN A 112 12.22 32.93 -22.65
CA GLN A 112 13.53 32.60 -23.20
C GLN A 112 13.42 32.16 -24.65
N SER A 113 14.37 32.60 -25.48
CA SER A 113 14.41 32.29 -26.91
C SER A 113 15.16 30.98 -27.15
N LEU A 114 14.49 30.02 -27.79
CA LEU A 114 14.97 28.64 -27.96
C LEU A 114 15.52 28.39 -29.37
N ALA A 115 14.96 29.07 -30.38
CA ALA A 115 15.38 29.00 -31.78
C ALA A 115 14.94 30.27 -32.54
N SER A 116 15.57 30.56 -33.68
CA SER A 116 15.07 31.54 -34.66
C SER A 116 14.68 30.87 -35.96
N ILE A 117 13.47 31.16 -36.45
CA ILE A 117 12.90 30.59 -37.67
C ILE A 117 12.67 31.71 -38.69
N GLU A 118 13.04 31.50 -39.94
CA GLU A 118 12.81 32.42 -41.05
C GLU A 118 11.59 31.95 -41.85
N SER A 119 10.49 32.72 -41.82
CA SER A 119 9.21 32.32 -42.41
C SER A 119 9.29 32.19 -43.93
N ASN A 120 8.86 31.05 -44.49
CA ASN A 120 8.80 30.85 -45.95
C ASN A 120 7.85 31.82 -46.66
N GLU A 121 6.82 32.33 -45.96
CA GLU A 121 5.79 33.19 -46.55
C GLU A 121 6.20 34.66 -46.62
N SER A 122 7.06 35.11 -45.71
CA SER A 122 7.37 36.54 -45.50
C SER A 122 8.87 36.85 -45.43
N LEU A 123 9.73 35.84 -45.55
CA LEU A 123 11.20 35.90 -45.36
C LEU A 123 11.62 36.62 -44.07
N SER A 124 10.72 36.69 -43.10
CA SER A 124 10.88 37.42 -41.86
C SER A 124 11.28 36.45 -40.76
N ARG A 125 12.37 36.78 -40.05
CA ARG A 125 12.83 35.99 -38.91
C ARG A 125 11.98 36.26 -37.68
N TYR A 126 11.54 35.20 -37.00
CA TYR A 126 10.88 35.26 -35.71
C TYR A 126 11.55 34.30 -34.71
N ASP A 127 11.46 34.65 -33.43
CA ASP A 127 11.97 33.82 -32.34
C ASP A 127 10.89 32.87 -31.83
N LEU A 128 11.26 31.60 -31.67
CA LEU A 128 10.47 30.61 -30.97
C LEU A 128 10.86 30.63 -29.49
N LYS A 129 9.91 31.01 -28.62
CA LYS A 129 10.15 31.30 -27.20
C LYS A 129 9.40 30.35 -26.28
N SER A 130 10.00 29.98 -25.15
CA SER A 130 9.34 29.11 -24.17
C SER A 130 8.12 29.78 -23.54
N PRO A 131 6.93 29.16 -23.54
CA PRO A 131 5.73 29.70 -22.89
C PRO A 131 5.68 29.46 -21.38
N ILE A 132 6.53 28.57 -20.86
CA ILE A 132 6.68 28.22 -19.43
C ILE A 132 8.16 28.24 -19.01
N SER A 133 8.42 28.19 -17.70
CA SER A 133 9.73 27.78 -17.19
C SER A 133 9.74 26.27 -16.97
N GLY A 134 10.87 25.60 -17.14
CA GLY A 134 10.98 24.15 -17.04
C GLY A 134 12.28 23.63 -17.67
N VAL A 135 12.32 22.33 -17.95
CA VAL A 135 13.45 21.65 -18.64
C VAL A 135 13.04 21.27 -20.06
N ILE A 136 13.95 21.35 -21.02
CA ILE A 136 13.75 20.75 -22.35
C ILE A 136 13.81 19.22 -22.21
N SER A 137 12.67 18.55 -22.29
CA SER A 137 12.61 17.08 -22.27
C SER A 137 13.03 16.46 -23.60
N ASP A 138 12.83 17.18 -24.71
CA ASP A 138 13.02 16.66 -26.07
C ASP A 138 13.20 17.84 -27.06
N SER A 139 13.97 17.62 -28.12
CA SER A 139 14.29 18.61 -29.15
C SER A 139 14.44 17.95 -30.52
N HIS A 140 13.60 18.39 -31.46
CA HIS A 140 13.63 18.04 -32.88
C HIS A 140 14.16 19.21 -33.74
N ALA A 141 14.57 20.33 -33.11
CA ALA A 141 15.10 21.50 -33.79
C ALA A 141 16.58 21.29 -34.18
N ALA A 142 16.90 21.51 -35.46
CA ALA A 142 18.27 21.58 -35.94
C ALA A 142 18.40 22.70 -36.99
N VAL A 143 19.53 23.41 -36.97
CA VAL A 143 19.81 24.49 -37.95
C VAL A 143 19.88 23.90 -39.35
N GLY A 144 19.21 24.55 -40.32
CA GLY A 144 19.08 24.08 -41.70
C GLY A 144 17.85 23.19 -41.96
N ASN A 145 17.18 22.66 -40.92
CA ASN A 145 15.92 21.93 -41.09
C ASN A 145 14.73 22.90 -41.28
N LEU A 146 13.65 22.41 -41.86
CA LEU A 146 12.41 23.15 -42.02
C LEU A 146 11.49 22.95 -40.79
N ALA A 147 11.17 24.05 -40.10
CA ALA A 147 10.08 24.09 -39.13
C ALA A 147 8.73 23.91 -39.82
N THR A 148 7.88 23.07 -39.23
CA THR A 148 6.52 22.77 -39.73
C THR A 148 5.53 22.77 -38.54
N SER A 149 4.37 22.12 -38.70
CA SER A 149 3.42 21.90 -37.60
C SER A 149 3.91 20.93 -36.52
N ALA A 150 4.92 20.11 -36.82
CA ALA A 150 5.53 19.18 -35.85
C ALA A 150 6.17 19.95 -34.68
N PRO A 151 6.08 19.44 -33.43
CA PRO A 151 6.80 20.01 -32.29
C PRO A 151 8.31 20.06 -32.54
N LEU A 152 8.92 21.19 -32.24
CA LEU A 152 10.38 21.39 -32.31
C LEU A 152 11.04 21.21 -30.94
N PHE A 153 10.32 21.52 -29.87
CA PHE A 153 10.74 21.31 -28.49
C PHE A 153 9.59 20.75 -27.64
N VAL A 154 9.92 19.98 -26.60
CA VAL A 154 9.01 19.64 -25.50
C VAL A 154 9.60 20.19 -24.21
N ILE A 155 8.86 21.06 -23.52
CA ILE A 155 9.27 21.66 -22.25
C ILE A 155 8.40 21.09 -21.13
N VAL A 156 9.02 20.69 -20.02
CA VAL A 156 8.35 20.12 -18.84
C VAL A 156 8.69 20.91 -17.57
N ASP A 157 7.67 21.32 -16.82
CA ASP A 157 7.82 21.80 -15.45
C ASP A 157 7.78 20.60 -14.47
N LEU A 158 8.95 20.19 -13.99
CA LEU A 158 9.11 19.04 -13.11
C LEU A 158 8.95 19.37 -11.61
N SER A 159 8.63 20.62 -11.24
CA SER A 159 8.55 21.07 -9.83
C SER A 159 7.51 20.33 -8.99
N ARG A 160 6.50 19.76 -9.65
CA ARG A 160 5.48 18.87 -9.07
C ARG A 160 5.19 17.75 -10.06
N LEU A 161 4.95 16.56 -9.51
CA LEU A 161 4.53 15.38 -10.24
C LEU A 161 3.16 14.91 -9.72
N TRP A 162 2.47 14.09 -10.50
CA TRP A 162 1.40 13.25 -9.99
C TRP A 162 1.93 11.86 -9.68
N LEU A 163 1.57 11.35 -8.52
CA LEU A 163 1.63 9.93 -8.20
C LEU A 163 0.35 9.29 -8.74
N GLU A 164 0.42 8.64 -9.91
CA GLU A 164 -0.71 7.92 -10.51
C GLU A 164 -0.72 6.46 -10.01
N ILE A 165 -1.83 6.09 -9.36
CA ILE A 165 -2.00 4.81 -8.69
C ILE A 165 -3.09 3.99 -9.41
N PRO A 166 -2.77 2.80 -9.96
CA PRO A 166 -3.76 1.89 -10.51
C PRO A 166 -4.59 1.24 -9.37
N VAL A 167 -5.88 1.52 -9.35
CA VAL A 167 -6.86 0.99 -8.39
C VAL A 167 -7.65 -0.12 -9.06
N HIS A 168 -7.32 -1.37 -8.72
CA HIS A 168 -7.98 -2.54 -9.29
C HIS A 168 -9.39 -2.75 -8.68
N PRO A 169 -10.30 -3.47 -9.36
CA PRO A 169 -11.68 -3.65 -8.89
C PRO A 169 -11.80 -4.23 -7.47
N SER A 170 -10.89 -5.13 -7.08
CA SER A 170 -10.82 -5.72 -5.73
C SER A 170 -10.47 -4.70 -4.63
N GLN A 171 -9.72 -3.64 -4.97
CA GLN A 171 -9.30 -2.59 -4.04
C GLN A 171 -10.28 -1.41 -4.02
N ARG A 172 -11.18 -1.30 -5.01
CA ARG A 172 -11.93 -0.07 -5.28
C ARG A 172 -12.83 0.38 -4.14
N GLN A 173 -13.31 -0.51 -3.28
CA GLN A 173 -14.10 -0.16 -2.10
C GLN A 173 -13.26 0.38 -0.92
N GLN A 174 -11.97 0.03 -0.87
CA GLN A 174 -11.05 0.46 0.20
C GLN A 174 -10.40 1.81 -0.08
N ILE A 175 -10.42 2.28 -1.34
CA ILE A 175 -9.70 3.47 -1.79
C ILE A 175 -10.65 4.65 -2.08
N SER A 176 -10.41 5.78 -1.43
CA SER A 176 -11.22 7.00 -1.46
C SER A 176 -10.38 8.28 -1.48
N VAL A 177 -10.95 9.36 -2.01
CA VAL A 177 -10.35 10.71 -1.99
C VAL A 177 -10.12 11.17 -0.54
N GLY A 178 -8.99 11.84 -0.29
CA GLY A 178 -8.58 12.35 1.03
C GLY A 178 -7.73 11.39 1.86
N GLN A 179 -7.64 10.10 1.51
CA GLN A 179 -6.75 9.14 2.18
C GLN A 179 -5.29 9.53 2.04
N GLN A 180 -4.51 9.27 3.10
CA GLN A 180 -3.07 9.47 3.12
C GLN A 180 -2.38 8.40 2.27
N VAL A 181 -1.38 8.81 1.51
CA VAL A 181 -0.45 7.96 0.76
C VAL A 181 0.96 8.32 1.19
N THR A 182 1.77 7.31 1.51
CA THR A 182 3.19 7.51 1.82
C THR A 182 4.08 6.79 0.80
N MET A 183 5.26 7.38 0.56
CA MET A 183 6.34 6.87 -0.29
C MET A 183 7.55 6.64 0.63
N PRO A 184 7.75 5.41 1.16
CA PRO A 184 8.72 5.18 2.24
C PRO A 184 10.19 5.31 1.81
N GLY A 185 10.52 5.08 0.54
CA GLY A 185 11.89 5.30 0.03
C GLY A 185 12.27 6.78 0.03
N ASP A 186 11.34 7.61 -0.41
CA ASP A 186 11.48 9.06 -0.57
C ASP A 186 11.21 9.84 0.74
N ASN A 187 10.67 9.17 1.75
CA ASN A 187 10.12 9.74 2.99
C ASN A 187 9.00 10.78 2.75
N LEU A 188 8.33 10.71 1.59
CA LEU A 188 7.28 11.65 1.19
C LEU A 188 5.88 11.18 1.61
N SER A 189 4.97 12.14 1.81
CA SER A 189 3.62 11.92 2.32
C SER A 189 2.64 12.89 1.66
N THR A 190 1.62 12.36 1.00
CA THR A 190 0.63 13.11 0.21
C THR A 190 -0.77 12.48 0.33
N ARG A 191 -1.81 13.06 -0.29
CA ARG A 191 -3.19 12.55 -0.21
C ARG A 191 -3.81 12.35 -1.58
N ILE A 192 -4.71 11.36 -1.69
CA ILE A 192 -5.46 11.12 -2.92
C ILE A 192 -6.38 12.32 -3.19
N GLU A 193 -6.09 13.10 -4.23
CA GLU A 193 -6.85 14.29 -4.63
C GLU A 193 -8.06 13.92 -5.51
N SER A 194 -7.91 12.88 -6.34
CA SER A 194 -8.94 12.46 -7.29
C SER A 194 -8.85 10.97 -7.60
N ILE A 195 -9.97 10.38 -8.02
CA ILE A 195 -10.03 9.01 -8.55
C ILE A 195 -10.83 9.02 -9.85
N ALA A 196 -10.13 8.88 -10.98
CA ALA A 196 -10.71 8.84 -12.31
C ALA A 196 -11.14 7.42 -12.71
N PRO A 197 -12.20 7.25 -13.51
CA PRO A 197 -12.58 5.96 -14.08
C PRO A 197 -11.50 5.40 -15.04
N PRO A 198 -11.57 4.10 -15.38
CA PRO A 198 -10.69 3.49 -16.37
C PRO A 198 -10.73 4.22 -17.72
N ALA A 199 -9.61 4.33 -18.42
CA ALA A 199 -9.64 4.72 -19.84
C ALA A 199 -10.19 3.57 -20.70
N HIS A 200 -10.53 3.87 -21.95
CA HIS A 200 -10.88 2.86 -22.94
C HIS A 200 -9.77 1.80 -23.05
N GLY A 201 -10.10 0.52 -22.82
CA GLY A 201 -9.15 -0.60 -22.81
C GLY A 201 -8.43 -0.86 -21.48
N GLN A 202 -8.66 -0.06 -20.43
CA GLN A 202 -8.13 -0.30 -19.08
C GLN A 202 -9.18 -0.94 -18.17
N SER A 203 -8.73 -1.75 -17.20
CA SER A 203 -9.56 -2.46 -16.22
C SER A 203 -9.45 -1.89 -14.79
N TYR A 204 -8.63 -0.85 -14.59
CA TYR A 204 -8.37 -0.20 -13.31
C TYR A 204 -8.80 1.26 -13.32
N TRP A 205 -9.24 1.76 -12.16
CA TRP A 205 -9.42 3.20 -11.92
C TRP A 205 -8.04 3.83 -11.66
N ARG A 206 -7.90 5.15 -11.80
CA ARG A 206 -6.65 5.85 -11.44
C ARG A 206 -6.90 6.79 -10.29
N ALA A 207 -6.36 6.47 -9.12
CA ALA A 207 -6.20 7.46 -8.06
C ALA A 207 -4.98 8.35 -8.39
N ARG A 208 -5.03 9.63 -8.02
CA ARG A 208 -3.91 10.57 -8.16
C ARG A 208 -3.70 11.35 -6.88
N ALA A 209 -2.44 11.54 -6.53
CA ALA A 209 -1.98 12.45 -5.49
C ALA A 209 -0.89 13.38 -6.07
N GLN A 210 -0.81 14.63 -5.62
CA GLN A 210 0.26 15.54 -6.02
C GLN A 210 1.49 15.37 -5.13
N VAL A 211 2.69 15.35 -5.73
CA VAL A 211 3.98 15.26 -5.03
C VAL A 211 4.82 16.47 -5.43
N ALA A 212 5.40 17.16 -4.44
CA ALA A 212 6.36 18.22 -4.67
C ALA A 212 7.75 17.61 -4.94
N ASN A 213 8.46 18.13 -5.94
CA ASN A 213 9.77 17.65 -6.36
C ASN A 213 10.82 18.75 -6.16
N GLU A 214 10.96 19.19 -4.90
CA GLU A 214 11.74 20.40 -4.57
C GLU A 214 13.26 20.20 -4.70
N SER A 215 13.76 18.97 -4.52
CA SER A 215 15.16 18.61 -4.78
C SER A 215 15.43 18.26 -6.24
N GLY A 216 14.40 17.85 -6.99
CA GLY A 216 14.51 17.40 -8.38
C GLY A 216 14.85 15.92 -8.56
N ASP A 217 14.97 15.14 -7.48
CA ASP A 217 15.36 13.72 -7.52
C ASP A 217 14.29 12.81 -8.16
N LEU A 218 13.00 13.17 -8.04
CA LEU A 218 11.88 12.34 -8.49
C LEU A 218 11.76 12.38 -10.02
N THR A 219 11.73 11.21 -10.67
CA THR A 219 11.78 11.12 -12.15
C THR A 219 10.43 10.74 -12.77
N PRO A 220 9.91 11.46 -13.79
CA PRO A 220 8.74 11.02 -14.54
C PRO A 220 8.94 9.65 -15.22
N GLY A 221 7.96 8.75 -15.08
CA GLY A 221 8.01 7.37 -15.53
C GLY A 221 8.53 6.38 -14.49
N GLU A 222 9.07 6.86 -13.37
CA GLU A 222 9.52 6.03 -12.24
C GLU A 222 8.36 5.29 -11.57
N VAL A 223 8.61 4.06 -11.12
CA VAL A 223 7.64 3.22 -10.39
C VAL A 223 8.12 3.06 -8.95
N THR A 224 7.34 3.58 -8.00
CA THR A 224 7.64 3.57 -6.56
C THR A 224 6.64 2.72 -5.79
N LEU A 225 7.06 2.16 -4.64
CA LEU A 225 6.20 1.42 -3.72
C LEU A 225 5.56 2.39 -2.73
N THR A 226 4.23 2.41 -2.68
CA THR A 226 3.47 3.37 -1.88
C THR A 226 2.48 2.65 -0.98
N HIS A 227 2.12 3.29 0.14
CA HIS A 227 1.17 2.74 1.09
C HIS A 227 -0.01 3.70 1.26
N ILE A 228 -1.22 3.26 0.89
CA ILE A 228 -2.45 4.02 1.12
C ILE A 228 -3.00 3.64 2.49
N THR A 229 -3.22 4.61 3.39
CA THR A 229 -3.96 4.37 4.64
C THR A 229 -5.42 4.12 4.32
N THR A 230 -5.87 2.87 4.47
CA THR A 230 -7.25 2.45 4.16
C THR A 230 -8.17 2.55 5.36
N ALA A 231 -7.66 2.36 6.57
CA ALA A 231 -8.37 2.56 7.84
C ALA A 231 -7.41 3.06 8.93
N GLU A 232 -7.97 3.74 9.93
CA GLU A 232 -7.24 4.16 11.13
C GLU A 232 -8.10 3.85 12.36
N THR A 233 -7.58 3.00 13.25
CA THR A 233 -8.27 2.60 14.49
C THR A 233 -7.61 3.28 15.67
N SER A 234 -8.41 3.95 16.52
CA SER A 234 -7.92 4.47 17.80
C SER A 234 -7.88 3.33 18.83
N ALA A 235 -6.79 2.58 18.81
CA ALA A 235 -6.59 1.42 19.66
C ALA A 235 -6.54 1.84 21.14
N ARG A 236 -7.31 1.15 21.98
CA ARG A 236 -7.26 1.34 23.45
C ARG A 236 -5.95 0.81 24.03
N VAL A 237 -5.48 -0.29 23.47
CA VAL A 237 -4.20 -0.94 23.79
C VAL A 237 -3.54 -1.28 22.46
N ARG A 238 -2.29 -0.86 22.29
CA ARG A 238 -1.41 -1.27 21.20
C ARG A 238 -0.01 -1.55 21.72
N VAL A 239 0.66 -2.50 21.08
CA VAL A 239 2.03 -2.94 21.38
C VAL A 239 2.90 -2.80 20.13
N GLU A 240 4.21 -2.64 20.31
CA GLU A 240 5.14 -2.69 19.19
C GLU A 240 5.09 -4.06 18.49
N ASN A 241 5.10 -4.05 17.16
CA ASN A 241 5.05 -5.23 16.27
C ASN A 241 6.08 -6.32 16.55
N ARG A 242 7.19 -5.97 17.23
CA ARG A 242 8.31 -6.86 17.61
C ARG A 242 8.08 -7.63 18.93
N ALA A 243 7.14 -7.18 19.76
CA ALA A 243 6.80 -7.83 21.03
C ALA A 243 5.93 -9.07 20.83
N LEU A 244 5.12 -9.06 19.77
CA LEU A 244 4.28 -10.20 19.38
C LEU A 244 5.17 -11.36 18.93
N GLN A 245 4.96 -12.53 19.53
CA GLN A 245 5.67 -13.76 19.25
C GLN A 245 4.67 -14.89 19.02
N THR A 246 5.05 -15.91 18.26
CA THR A 246 4.25 -17.14 18.12
C THR A 246 4.72 -18.17 19.12
N HIS A 247 3.82 -18.69 19.96
CA HIS A 247 4.07 -19.76 20.90
C HIS A 247 2.92 -20.76 20.84
N GLU A 248 3.23 -22.04 20.67
CA GLU A 248 2.25 -23.12 20.48
C GLU A 248 1.16 -22.87 19.40
N GLY A 249 1.48 -22.07 18.38
CA GLY A 249 0.56 -21.64 17.33
C GLY A 249 -0.27 -20.39 17.67
N ASN A 250 -0.38 -20.05 18.95
CA ASN A 250 -0.99 -18.82 19.44
C ASN A 250 -0.08 -17.60 19.27
N THR A 251 -0.69 -16.42 19.22
CA THR A 251 0.04 -15.14 19.32
C THR A 251 0.11 -14.71 20.78
N VAL A 252 1.32 -14.55 21.30
CA VAL A 252 1.59 -14.18 22.69
C VAL A 252 2.38 -12.87 22.78
N VAL A 253 2.27 -12.22 23.93
CA VAL A 253 3.13 -11.12 24.38
C VAL A 253 3.74 -11.52 25.71
N PHE A 254 5.05 -11.31 25.87
CA PHE A 254 5.69 -11.49 27.17
C PHE A 254 5.44 -10.27 28.05
N VAL A 255 4.66 -10.46 29.11
CA VAL A 255 4.32 -9.44 30.11
C VAL A 255 5.31 -9.54 31.27
N HIS A 256 5.72 -8.39 31.82
CA HIS A 256 6.55 -8.31 33.03
C HIS A 256 5.67 -7.91 34.22
N HIS A 257 5.69 -8.73 35.28
CA HIS A 257 4.94 -8.46 36.51
C HIS A 257 5.75 -8.93 37.72
N ASP A 258 5.84 -8.10 38.76
CA ASP A 258 6.52 -8.33 40.04
C ASP A 258 7.97 -8.91 40.01
N GLY A 259 8.62 -8.88 38.83
CA GLY A 259 10.00 -9.36 38.60
C GLY A 259 10.11 -10.64 37.75
N GLU A 260 8.97 -11.20 37.33
CA GLU A 260 8.83 -12.40 36.51
C GLU A 260 8.34 -12.08 35.09
N TYR A 261 8.43 -13.05 34.17
CA TYR A 261 7.95 -12.92 32.79
C TYR A 261 6.97 -14.03 32.40
N GLU A 262 5.77 -13.63 31.97
CA GLU A 262 4.65 -14.50 31.63
C GLU A 262 4.39 -14.51 30.12
N ALA A 263 4.19 -15.69 29.52
CA ALA A 263 3.76 -15.82 28.13
C ALA A 263 2.22 -15.67 28.02
N ARG A 264 1.74 -14.43 27.87
CA ARG A 264 0.29 -14.17 27.82
C ARG A 264 -0.28 -14.22 26.39
N PRO A 265 -1.28 -15.07 26.10
CA PRO A 265 -2.00 -15.05 24.82
C PRO A 265 -2.74 -13.73 24.60
N VAL A 266 -2.71 -13.21 23.37
CA VAL A 266 -3.40 -11.96 23.00
C VAL A 266 -4.22 -12.09 21.72
N THR A 267 -5.37 -11.43 21.69
CA THR A 267 -6.14 -11.23 20.47
C THR A 267 -5.73 -9.91 19.81
N THR A 268 -5.38 -9.95 18.53
CA THR A 268 -4.90 -8.78 17.77
C THR A 268 -6.01 -8.16 16.91
N GLY A 269 -5.94 -6.83 16.74
CA GLY A 269 -6.85 -6.03 15.92
C GLY A 269 -6.16 -5.45 14.68
N ALA A 270 -6.32 -4.14 14.45
CA ALA A 270 -5.59 -3.44 13.40
C ALA A 270 -4.06 -3.52 13.57
N ARG A 271 -3.31 -3.40 12.46
CA ARG A 271 -1.84 -3.40 12.45
C ARG A 271 -1.29 -2.42 11.42
N ASP A 272 -0.29 -1.65 11.84
CA ASP A 272 0.52 -0.78 10.97
C ASP A 272 1.98 -1.28 10.92
N ALA A 273 2.91 -0.45 10.41
CA ALA A 273 4.33 -0.79 10.29
C ALA A 273 5.04 -0.98 11.65
N ASN A 274 4.61 -0.25 12.68
CA ASN A 274 5.24 -0.19 14.00
C ASN A 274 4.41 -0.86 15.10
N PHE A 275 3.08 -0.73 15.06
CA PHE A 275 2.18 -1.15 16.13
C PHE A 275 1.09 -2.12 15.68
N THR A 276 0.66 -2.97 16.60
CA THR A 276 -0.55 -3.80 16.50
C THR A 276 -1.47 -3.47 17.67
N GLU A 277 -2.75 -3.29 17.38
CA GLU A 277 -3.83 -3.18 18.35
C GLU A 277 -4.04 -4.53 19.08
N ILE A 278 -4.23 -4.48 20.39
CA ILE A 278 -4.65 -5.64 21.20
C ILE A 278 -6.10 -5.43 21.60
N THR A 279 -6.96 -6.40 21.27
CA THR A 279 -8.40 -6.36 21.55
C THR A 279 -8.77 -7.16 22.80
N ALA A 280 -7.97 -8.16 23.16
CA ALA A 280 -8.06 -8.91 24.42
C ALA A 280 -6.68 -9.49 24.82
N GLY A 281 -6.50 -9.79 26.11
CA GLY A 281 -5.28 -10.40 26.67
C GLY A 281 -4.22 -9.42 27.20
N LEU A 282 -4.38 -8.11 27.01
CA LEU A 282 -3.49 -7.09 27.59
C LEU A 282 -4.25 -5.81 27.93
N ASN A 283 -3.94 -5.20 29.07
CA ASN A 283 -4.53 -3.97 29.57
C ASN A 283 -3.64 -2.75 29.28
N ALA A 284 -4.22 -1.55 29.28
CA ALA A 284 -3.46 -0.31 29.18
C ALA A 284 -2.60 -0.08 30.44
N GLY A 285 -1.31 0.23 30.24
CA GLY A 285 -0.31 0.44 31.28
C GLY A 285 0.60 -0.76 31.56
N GLU A 286 0.18 -1.99 31.22
CA GLU A 286 1.00 -3.19 31.47
C GLU A 286 2.34 -3.16 30.75
N GLU A 287 3.40 -3.64 31.42
CA GLU A 287 4.75 -3.66 30.88
C GLU A 287 4.97 -4.92 30.05
N TYR A 288 5.44 -4.77 28.81
CA TYR A 288 5.66 -5.87 27.87
C TYR A 288 7.04 -5.81 27.22
N VAL A 289 7.56 -6.95 26.79
CA VAL A 289 8.92 -7.08 26.24
C VAL A 289 8.97 -6.69 24.76
N THR A 290 9.84 -5.73 24.41
CA THR A 290 10.08 -5.25 23.04
C THR A 290 11.36 -5.81 22.40
N ALA A 291 12.32 -6.33 23.17
CA ALA A 291 13.58 -6.87 22.64
C ALA A 291 14.10 -8.09 23.43
N ASN A 292 14.83 -8.96 22.75
CA ASN A 292 15.48 -10.18 23.27
C ASN A 292 14.53 -11.21 23.94
N SER A 293 13.22 -11.13 23.65
CA SER A 293 12.18 -12.08 24.09
C SER A 293 12.47 -13.56 23.78
N TYR A 294 13.28 -13.85 22.76
CA TYR A 294 13.76 -15.21 22.47
C TYR A 294 14.48 -15.88 23.65
N LEU A 295 15.16 -15.12 24.51
CA LEU A 295 15.81 -15.65 25.70
C LEU A 295 14.79 -16.09 26.76
N ILE A 296 13.67 -15.37 26.88
CA ILE A 296 12.55 -15.73 27.76
C ILE A 296 11.89 -17.01 27.25
N LYS A 297 11.55 -17.04 25.96
CA LYS A 297 10.98 -18.22 25.31
C LYS A 297 11.87 -19.47 25.43
N ALA A 298 13.18 -19.30 25.36
CA ALA A 298 14.15 -20.39 25.50
C ALA A 298 14.32 -20.92 26.93
N ASP A 299 13.76 -20.25 27.94
CA ASP A 299 13.74 -20.73 29.33
C ASP A 299 12.38 -21.34 29.69
N ILE A 300 11.27 -20.68 29.32
CA ILE A 300 9.91 -21.22 29.42
C ILE A 300 9.83 -22.61 28.78
N GLY A 301 10.35 -22.75 27.55
CA GLY A 301 10.39 -24.03 26.84
C GLY A 301 11.27 -25.12 27.46
N LYS A 302 12.08 -24.82 28.49
CA LYS A 302 12.75 -25.83 29.33
C LYS A 302 11.88 -26.21 30.53
N SER A 303 11.23 -25.22 31.16
CA SER A 303 10.35 -25.42 32.31
C SER A 303 9.16 -26.30 31.95
N GLY A 304 8.44 -25.99 30.86
CA GLY A 304 7.32 -26.82 30.38
C GLY A 304 7.76 -28.25 30.03
N ALA A 305 8.96 -28.42 29.44
CA ALA A 305 9.53 -29.73 29.13
C ALA A 305 9.88 -30.57 30.38
N ALA A 306 10.08 -29.95 31.55
CA ALA A 306 10.32 -30.66 32.81
C ALA A 306 9.03 -31.23 33.45
N HIS A 307 7.84 -30.80 32.98
CA HIS A 307 6.54 -31.27 33.46
C HIS A 307 5.93 -32.42 32.64
N GLN A 308 6.58 -32.85 31.54
CA GLN A 308 6.13 -33.98 30.71
C GLN A 308 6.89 -35.29 31.02
N HIS A 309 6.69 -35.83 32.23
CA HIS A 309 7.27 -37.11 32.70
C HIS A 309 6.27 -37.96 33.50
#